data_AF-A0A1G5KNX5-F1
#
_entry.id   AF-A0A1G5KNX5-F1
#
_cell.length_a   1.000
_cell.length_b   1.000
_cell.length_c   1.000
_cell.angle_alpha   90.00
_cell.angle_beta   90.00
_cell.angle_gamma   90.00
#
_symmetry.space_group_name_H-M   'P 1'
#
loop_
_entity.id
_entity.type
_entity.pdbx_description
1 polymer ?
#
loop_
_entity_poly.entity_id
_entity_poly.type
_entity_poly.pdbx_seq_one_letter_code
_entity_poly.pdbx_strand_id
1 'polypeptide(L)'
;MKTENESNIEDQIRDSILSFHFQNFNQIIKKKYNGELTPDVEDLINEIKEKLKNASNDESENYTEYCHYLDKAFDDYLESKR
;
A
#
# COMPACT_ATOMS: atom_id res chain seq x y z
N MET A 1 14.27 0.20 23.37
CA MET A 1 15.27 0.04 22.30
C MET A 1 14.82 -1.16 21.47
N LYS A 2 14.19 -0.96 20.31
CA LYS A 2 13.95 -2.05 19.35
C LYS A 2 15.31 -2.43 18.76
N THR A 3 15.57 -3.73 18.60
CA THR A 3 16.83 -4.20 17.99
C THR A 3 16.79 -4.01 16.47
N GLU A 4 17.93 -3.78 15.83
CA GLU A 4 18.01 -3.61 14.36
C GLU A 4 17.35 -4.77 13.59
N ASN A 5 17.33 -5.98 14.17
CA ASN A 5 16.66 -7.14 13.61
C ASN A 5 15.12 -7.05 13.60
N GLU A 6 14.50 -6.41 14.60
CA GLU A 6 13.03 -6.28 14.70
C GLU A 6 12.48 -5.26 13.71
N SER A 7 13.19 -4.13 13.54
CA SER A 7 12.85 -3.12 12.52
C SER A 7 12.87 -3.71 11.12
N ASN A 8 13.87 -4.56 10.83
CA ASN A 8 14.06 -5.18 9.52
C ASN A 8 12.97 -6.21 9.17
N ILE A 9 12.35 -6.83 10.17
CA ILE A 9 11.23 -7.79 9.99
C ILE A 9 9.92 -7.03 9.76
N GLU A 10 9.67 -5.96 10.53
CA GLU A 10 8.47 -5.13 10.36
C GLU A 10 8.39 -4.54 8.95
N ASP A 11 9.52 -4.04 8.42
CA ASP A 11 9.58 -3.49 7.07
C ASP A 11 9.37 -4.55 5.98
N GLN A 12 9.94 -5.76 6.14
CA GLN A 12 9.69 -6.87 5.21
C GLN A 12 8.21 -7.29 5.18
N ILE A 13 7.53 -7.28 6.33
CA ILE A 13 6.10 -7.59 6.41
C ILE A 13 5.29 -6.52 5.66
N ARG A 14 5.61 -5.24 5.86
CA ARG A 14 4.94 -4.11 5.17
C ARG A 14 5.11 -4.19 3.66
N ASP A 15 6.33 -4.42 3.19
CA ASP A 15 6.64 -4.57 1.76
C ASP A 15 5.91 -5.76 1.13
N SER A 16 5.77 -6.85 1.89
CA SER A 16 5.05 -8.05 1.43
C SER A 16 3.54 -7.80 1.33
N ILE A 17 2.95 -7.03 2.25
CA ILE A 17 1.54 -6.60 2.18
C ILE A 17 1.31 -5.72 0.95
N LEU A 18 2.18 -4.71 0.72
CA LEU A 18 2.08 -3.86 -0.45
C LEU A 18 2.20 -4.64 -1.76
N SER A 19 3.20 -5.52 -1.85
CA SER A 19 3.40 -6.38 -3.02
C SER A 19 2.16 -7.22 -3.34
N PHE A 20 1.52 -7.79 -2.32
CA PHE A 20 0.27 -8.53 -2.49
C PHE A 20 -0.84 -7.65 -3.07
N HIS A 21 -1.07 -6.46 -2.51
CA HIS A 21 -2.11 -5.55 -3.01
C HIS A 21 -1.82 -5.07 -4.43
N PHE A 22 -0.60 -4.66 -4.73
CA PHE A 22 -0.21 -4.20 -6.06
C PHE A 22 -0.32 -5.30 -7.12
N GLN A 23 0.02 -6.55 -6.79
CA GLN A 23 -0.22 -7.68 -7.69
C GLN A 23 -1.70 -7.89 -7.98
N ASN A 24 -2.57 -7.75 -6.97
CA ASN A 24 -4.01 -7.87 -7.17
C ASN A 24 -4.57 -6.73 -8.04
N PHE A 25 -4.15 -5.49 -7.80
CA PHE A 25 -4.53 -4.35 -8.64
C PHE A 25 -4.06 -4.54 -10.09
N ASN A 26 -2.82 -4.99 -10.31
CA ASN A 26 -2.32 -5.34 -11.64
C ASN A 26 -3.22 -6.38 -12.34
N GLN A 27 -3.70 -7.39 -11.61
CA GLN A 27 -4.62 -8.38 -12.18
C GLN A 27 -5.99 -7.78 -12.51
N ILE A 28 -6.52 -6.91 -11.66
CA ILE A 28 -7.81 -6.23 -11.90
C ILE A 28 -7.70 -5.35 -13.13
N ILE A 29 -6.69 -4.49 -13.20
CA ILE A 29 -6.39 -3.61 -14.34
C ILE A 29 -6.31 -4.45 -15.63
N LYS A 30 -5.50 -5.52 -15.63
CA LYS A 30 -5.30 -6.37 -16.80
C LYS A 30 -6.56 -7.12 -17.24
N LYS A 31 -7.30 -7.73 -16.29
CA LYS A 31 -8.41 -8.65 -16.60
C LYS A 31 -9.74 -7.94 -16.83
N LYS A 32 -10.01 -6.86 -16.10
CA LYS A 32 -11.31 -6.18 -16.08
C LYS A 32 -11.30 -4.88 -16.88
N TYR A 33 -10.15 -4.20 -16.94
CA TYR A 33 -10.02 -2.88 -17.57
C TYR A 33 -9.00 -2.86 -18.72
N ASN A 34 -8.75 -4.02 -19.35
CA ASN A 34 -7.88 -4.18 -20.53
C ASN A 34 -6.47 -3.58 -20.39
N GLY A 35 -5.94 -3.50 -19.18
CA GLY A 35 -4.60 -2.94 -18.93
C GLY A 35 -4.58 -1.44 -18.62
N GLU A 36 -5.73 -0.77 -18.62
CA GLU A 36 -5.84 0.66 -18.36
C GLU A 36 -6.19 0.95 -16.90
N LEU A 37 -5.51 1.93 -16.31
CA LEU A 37 -5.91 2.51 -15.03
C LEU A 37 -7.14 3.40 -15.27
N THR A 38 -8.27 3.04 -14.67
CA THR A 38 -9.51 3.80 -14.73
C THR A 38 -9.79 4.50 -13.41
N PRO A 39 -10.64 5.55 -13.39
CA PRO A 39 -11.05 6.22 -12.15
C PRO A 39 -11.61 5.24 -11.11
N ASP A 40 -12.45 4.28 -11.52
CA ASP A 40 -12.99 3.23 -10.63
C ASP A 40 -11.90 2.41 -9.93
N VAL A 41 -10.80 2.13 -10.63
CA VAL A 41 -9.67 1.38 -10.06
C VAL A 41 -8.84 2.26 -9.15
N GLU A 42 -8.62 3.52 -9.51
CA GLU A 42 -7.94 4.50 -8.67
C GLU A 42 -8.69 4.74 -7.35
N ASP A 43 -10.02 4.84 -7.39
CA ASP A 43 -10.87 4.94 -6.20
C ASP A 43 -10.76 3.69 -5.32
N LEU A 44 -10.78 2.48 -5.91
CA LEU A 44 -10.56 1.24 -5.18
C LEU A 44 -9.18 1.18 -4.51
N ILE A 45 -8.12 1.59 -5.23
CA ILE A 45 -6.75 1.64 -4.71
C ILE A 45 -6.69 2.57 -3.50
N ASN A 46 -7.28 3.77 -3.61
CA ASN A 46 -7.35 4.74 -2.53
C ASN A 46 -8.17 4.22 -1.32
N GLU A 47 -9.29 3.54 -1.56
CA GLU A 47 -10.08 2.93 -0.48
C GLU A 47 -9.27 1.89 0.30
N ILE A 48 -8.51 1.03 -0.41
CA ILE A 48 -7.64 0.03 0.23
C ILE A 48 -6.50 0.70 1.00
N LYS A 49 -5.89 1.76 0.46
CA LYS A 49 -4.87 2.55 1.16
C LYS A 49 -5.38 3.04 2.52
N GLU A 50 -6.55 3.67 2.54
CA GLU A 50 -7.14 4.17 3.78
C GLU A 50 -7.53 3.04 4.75
N LYS A 51 -7.99 1.89 4.26
CA LYS A 51 -8.20 0.71 5.11
C LYS A 51 -6.92 0.19 5.75
N LEU A 52 -5.79 0.22 5.05
CA LEU A 52 -4.49 -0.20 5.60
C LEU A 52 -3.99 0.76 6.69
N LYS A 53 -4.23 2.07 6.51
CA LYS A 53 -3.97 3.07 7.56
C LYS A 53 -4.84 2.80 8.79
N ASN A 54 -6.16 2.68 8.60
CA ASN A 54 -7.11 2.47 9.70
C ASN A 54 -6.97 1.11 10.42
N ALA A 55 -6.42 0.09 9.75
CA ALA A 55 -6.11 -1.19 10.38
C ALA A 55 -4.87 -1.13 11.29
N SER A 56 -4.07 -0.07 11.18
CA SER A 56 -2.89 0.14 12.00
C SER A 56 -3.27 0.81 13.31
N ASN A 57 -2.55 0.47 14.38
CA ASN A 57 -2.79 1.08 15.69
C ASN A 57 -2.39 2.55 15.65
N ASP A 58 -3.38 3.45 15.71
CA ASP A 58 -3.20 4.90 15.68
C ASP A 58 -2.54 5.45 16.96
N GLU A 59 -2.56 4.68 18.05
CA GLU A 59 -1.83 4.96 19.28
C GLU A 59 -0.34 4.58 19.19
N SER A 60 0.12 4.00 18.07
CA SER A 60 1.53 3.70 17.86
C SER A 60 2.34 4.97 17.62
N GLU A 61 3.50 5.09 18.27
CA GLU A 61 4.47 6.17 18.03
C GLU A 61 4.88 6.27 16.54
N ASN A 62 4.76 5.17 15.79
CA ASN A 62 5.15 5.11 14.38
C ASN A 62 3.94 5.18 13.42
N TYR A 63 2.73 5.48 13.92
CA TYR A 63 1.52 5.52 13.08
C TYR A 63 1.64 6.55 11.96
N THR A 64 2.08 7.77 12.28
CA THR A 64 2.26 8.85 11.29
C THR A 64 3.29 8.47 10.22
N GLU A 65 4.42 7.87 10.62
CA GLU A 65 5.44 7.40 9.67
C GLU A 65 4.89 6.30 8.77
N TYR A 66 4.11 5.38 9.32
CA TYR A 66 3.49 4.31 8.56
C TYR A 66 2.45 4.85 7.55
N CYS A 67 1.64 5.84 7.95
CA CYS A 67 0.73 6.52 7.03
C CYS A 67 1.47 7.20 5.87
N HIS A 68 2.57 7.90 6.16
CA HIS A 68 3.39 8.53 5.11
C HIS A 68 4.05 7.51 4.18
N TYR A 69 4.52 6.39 4.72
CA TYR A 69 5.05 5.29 3.93
C TYR A 69 3.98 4.73 2.98
N LEU A 70 2.77 4.48 3.48
CA LEU A 70 1.66 4.00 2.65
C LEU A 70 1.28 5.02 1.56
N ASP A 71 1.18 6.31 1.91
CA ASP A 71 0.89 7.35 0.92
C ASP A 71 1.91 7.35 -0.21
N LYS A 72 3.20 7.41 0.12
CA LYS A 72 4.26 7.39 -0.88
C LYS A 72 4.21 6.13 -1.76
N ALA A 73 4.09 4.96 -1.14
CA ALA A 73 4.15 3.71 -1.90
C ALA A 73 2.95 3.55 -2.86
N PHE A 74 1.78 4.02 -2.46
CA PHE A 74 0.59 4.00 -3.33
C PHE A 74 0.64 5.06 -4.42
N ASP A 75 1.17 6.26 -4.13
CA ASP A 75 1.38 7.31 -5.13
C ASP A 75 2.39 6.84 -6.20
N ASP A 76 3.52 6.26 -5.78
CA ASP A 76 4.53 5.68 -6.67
C ASP A 76 3.92 4.56 -7.54
N TYR A 77 3.06 3.72 -6.96
CA TYR A 77 2.35 2.68 -7.70
C TYR A 77 1.42 3.29 -8.76
N LEU A 78 0.59 4.27 -8.41
CA LEU A 78 -0.33 4.92 -9.34
C LEU A 78 0.41 5.64 -10.47
N GLU A 79 1.51 6.33 -10.18
CA GLU A 79 2.34 6.99 -11.18
C GLU A 79 2.95 5.97 -12.16
N SER A 80 3.34 4.77 -11.69
CA SER A 80 3.82 3.69 -12.56
C SER A 80 2.77 3.11 -13.53
N LYS A 81 1.48 3.46 -13.36
CA LYS A 81 0.35 2.97 -14.18
C LYS A 81 -0.21 4.02 -15.13
N ARG A 82 0.24 5.26 -15.03
CA ARG A 82 -0.13 6.37 -15.93
C ARG A 82 0.76 6.38 -17.16
#